data_AF-A0A3B9RAX0-F1
#
_entry.id   AF-A0A3B9RAX0-F1
#
_cell.length_a   1.000
_cell.length_b   1.000
_cell.length_c   1.000
_cell.angle_alpha   90.00
_cell.angle_beta   90.00
_cell.angle_gamma   90.00
#
_symmetry.space_group_name_H-M   'P 1'
#
loop_
_entity.id
_entity.type
_entity.pdbx_description
1 polymer ?
#
loop_
_entity_poly.entity_id
_entity_poly.type
_entity_poly.pdbx_seq_one_letter_code
_entity_poly.pdbx_strand_id
1 'polypeptide(L)'
;MGLQEKRAAKAIEEQYVGDYQKEINEIVGKELPININWDTFEMDYIKFVPSVCLQRVTDAFKEVCSDDLGKEAIAESINSIEVFCIANDGAEDKKELKIADGVFSLTACWGGHHSGYFSDLVIREFLENNL
;
A
#
# COMPACT_ATOMS: atom_id res chain seq x y z
N MET A 1 -1.59 -10.73 16.37
CA MET A 1 -1.15 -9.57 17.20
C MET A 1 -1.56 -9.65 18.68
N GLY A 2 -0.77 -9.03 19.58
CA GLY A 2 -1.14 -8.76 20.98
C GLY A 2 -2.08 -7.54 21.17
N LEU A 3 -2.42 -7.20 22.42
CA LEU A 3 -3.39 -6.14 22.71
C LEU A 3 -2.88 -4.74 22.37
N GLN A 4 -1.59 -4.48 22.61
CA GLN A 4 -1.01 -3.16 22.34
C GLN A 4 -0.96 -2.93 20.83
N GLU A 5 -0.55 -3.94 20.05
CA GLU A 5 -0.47 -3.88 18.60
C GLU A 5 -1.85 -3.66 17.98
N LYS A 6 -2.87 -4.37 18.48
CA LYS A 6 -4.27 -4.15 18.06
C LYS A 6 -4.75 -2.72 18.29
N ARG A 7 -4.35 -2.09 19.42
CA ARG A 7 -4.70 -0.70 19.70
C ARG A 7 -3.96 0.27 18.77
N ALA A 8 -2.68 0.02 18.50
CA ALA A 8 -1.90 0.83 17.57
C ALA A 8 -2.44 0.75 16.15
N ALA A 9 -2.71 -0.47 15.65
CA ALA A 9 -3.32 -0.71 14.34
C ALA A 9 -4.67 0.03 14.21
N LYS A 10 -5.55 -0.12 15.21
CA LYS A 10 -6.84 0.56 15.22
C LYS A 10 -6.72 2.09 15.22
N ALA A 11 -5.75 2.64 15.95
CA ALA A 11 -5.51 4.09 15.92
C ALA A 11 -5.06 4.56 14.54
N ILE A 12 -4.21 3.79 13.83
CA ILE A 12 -3.80 4.13 12.46
C ILE A 12 -4.98 4.05 11.49
N GLU A 13 -5.81 3.01 11.60
CA GLU A 13 -7.04 2.86 10.80
C GLU A 13 -7.97 4.07 10.95
N GLU A 14 -8.30 4.43 12.19
CA GLU A 14 -9.24 5.51 12.49
C GLU A 14 -8.69 6.89 12.12
N GLN A 15 -7.38 7.09 12.24
CA GLN A 15 -6.76 8.40 12.05
C GLN A 15 -6.29 8.66 10.60
N TYR A 16 -5.86 7.64 9.86
CA TYR A 16 -5.16 7.85 8.58
C TYR A 16 -5.74 7.03 7.43
N VAL A 17 -6.04 5.74 7.63
CA VAL A 17 -6.42 4.85 6.52
C VAL A 17 -7.67 5.35 5.82
N GLY A 18 -8.67 5.83 6.57
CA GLY A 18 -9.90 6.39 6.01
C GLY A 18 -9.70 7.61 5.10
N ASP A 19 -8.68 8.43 5.34
CA ASP A 19 -8.40 9.60 4.50
C ASP A 19 -7.65 9.18 3.22
N TYR A 20 -6.66 8.29 3.33
CA TYR A 20 -5.99 7.70 2.16
C TYR A 20 -6.96 6.91 1.27
N GLN A 21 -7.91 6.19 1.88
CA GLN A 21 -8.97 5.48 1.16
C GLN A 21 -9.80 6.43 0.30
N LYS A 22 -10.22 7.57 0.85
CA LYS A 22 -11.01 8.57 0.10
C LYS A 22 -10.19 9.15 -1.04
N GLU A 23 -8.95 9.53 -0.76
CA GLU A 23 -8.06 10.12 -1.76
C GLU A 23 -7.80 9.16 -2.93
N ILE A 24 -7.50 7.88 -2.65
CA ILE A 24 -7.33 6.87 -3.70
C ILE A 24 -8.63 6.65 -4.48
N ASN A 25 -9.79 6.63 -3.81
CA ASN A 25 -11.07 6.51 -4.49
C ASN A 25 -11.34 7.69 -5.45
N GLU A 26 -10.98 8.91 -5.05
CA GLU A 26 -11.12 10.10 -5.88
C GLU A 26 -10.16 10.09 -7.08
N ILE A 27 -8.93 9.62 -6.89
CA ILE A 27 -7.92 9.49 -7.96
C ILE A 27 -8.38 8.49 -9.03
N VAL A 28 -8.85 7.32 -8.60
CA VAL A 28 -9.25 6.22 -9.51
C VAL A 28 -10.66 6.44 -10.06
N GLY A 29 -11.53 7.14 -9.34
CA GLY A 29 -12.94 7.35 -9.73
C GLY A 29 -13.87 6.18 -9.36
N LYS A 30 -13.42 5.26 -8.49
CA LYS A 30 -14.22 4.16 -7.94
C LYS A 30 -13.79 3.82 -6.51
N GLU A 31 -14.61 3.05 -5.81
CA GLU A 31 -14.21 2.48 -4.53
C GLU A 31 -13.13 1.40 -4.74
N LEU A 32 -12.00 1.54 -4.05
CA LEU A 32 -10.86 0.65 -4.14
C LEU A 32 -10.34 0.35 -2.72
N PRO A 33 -10.94 -0.63 -2.01
CA PRO A 33 -10.65 -0.88 -0.60
C PRO A 33 -9.17 -1.12 -0.31
N ILE A 34 -8.67 -0.50 0.75
CA ILE A 34 -7.34 -0.69 1.31
C ILE A 34 -7.46 -1.58 2.54
N ASN A 35 -6.87 -2.77 2.45
CA ASN A 35 -6.84 -3.73 3.53
C ASN A 35 -5.41 -3.87 4.05
N ILE A 36 -5.22 -3.61 5.34
CA ILE A 36 -3.92 -3.76 5.99
C ILE A 36 -3.92 -5.05 6.78
N ASN A 37 -3.02 -5.96 6.42
CA ASN A 37 -2.87 -7.26 7.07
C ASN A 37 -2.07 -7.12 8.36
N TRP A 38 -2.67 -6.46 9.35
CA TRP A 38 -2.05 -6.08 10.61
C TRP A 38 -1.40 -7.25 11.37
N ASP A 39 -1.89 -8.48 11.19
CA ASP A 39 -1.28 -9.67 11.79
C ASP A 39 0.14 -9.97 11.28
N THR A 40 0.57 -9.34 10.18
CA THR A 40 1.94 -9.40 9.67
C THR A 40 2.86 -8.31 10.23
N PHE A 41 2.34 -7.34 10.99
CA PHE A 41 3.10 -6.21 11.50
C PHE A 41 3.66 -6.45 12.90
N GLU A 42 4.90 -6.04 13.09
CA GLU A 42 5.47 -5.79 14.42
C GLU A 42 5.04 -4.41 14.93
N MET A 43 4.93 -4.28 16.26
CA MET A 43 4.50 -3.05 16.94
C MET A 43 5.21 -1.80 16.41
N ASP A 44 6.54 -1.86 16.33
CA ASP A 44 7.37 -0.71 15.98
C ASP A 44 7.21 -0.27 14.51
N TYR A 45 6.63 -1.12 13.67
CA TYR A 45 6.45 -0.86 12.24
C TYR A 45 5.08 -0.24 11.92
N ILE A 46 4.08 -0.44 12.77
CA ILE A 46 2.70 0.05 12.57
C ILE A 46 2.66 1.56 12.29
N LYS A 47 3.45 2.35 13.04
CA LYS A 47 3.48 3.83 12.92
C LYS A 47 3.97 4.34 11.56
N PHE A 48 4.63 3.51 10.75
CA PHE A 48 5.18 3.90 9.45
C PHE A 48 4.22 3.66 8.29
N VAL A 49 3.11 2.95 8.53
CA VAL A 49 2.09 2.67 7.50
C VAL A 49 1.62 3.94 6.79
N PRO A 50 1.24 5.04 7.47
CA PRO A 50 0.74 6.22 6.77
C PRO A 50 1.75 6.82 5.79
N SER A 51 2.98 7.08 6.23
CA SER A 51 3.95 7.86 5.46
C SER A 51 4.85 7.04 4.54
N VAL A 52 5.18 5.80 4.91
CA VAL A 52 6.11 4.94 4.14
C VAL A 52 5.36 4.03 3.18
N CYS A 53 4.13 3.62 3.53
CA CYS A 53 3.29 2.80 2.67
C CYS A 53 2.23 3.65 1.95
N LEU A 54 1.20 4.11 2.67
CA LEU A 54 -0.01 4.66 2.04
C LEU A 54 0.27 5.91 1.22
N GLN A 55 1.02 6.88 1.77
CA GLN A 55 1.40 8.09 1.04
C GLN A 55 2.05 7.78 -0.31
N ARG A 56 2.98 6.82 -0.35
CA ARG A 56 3.71 6.47 -1.58
C ARG A 56 2.85 5.71 -2.58
N VAL A 57 1.95 4.86 -2.10
CA VAL A 57 0.95 4.21 -2.95
C VAL A 57 0.05 5.27 -3.57
N THR A 58 -0.46 6.21 -2.76
CA THR A 58 -1.29 7.31 -3.23
C THR A 58 -0.57 8.18 -4.25
N ASP A 59 0.69 8.54 -3.99
CA ASP A 59 1.48 9.38 -4.93
C ASP A 59 1.75 8.64 -6.25
N ALA A 60 2.02 7.33 -6.21
CA ALA A 60 2.11 6.52 -7.43
C ALA A 60 0.78 6.48 -8.20
N PHE A 61 -0.34 6.30 -7.52
CA PHE A 61 -1.67 6.31 -8.14
C PHE A 61 -2.00 7.66 -8.76
N LYS A 62 -1.63 8.79 -8.14
CA LYS A 62 -1.82 10.13 -8.74
C LYS A 62 -1.11 10.27 -10.09
N GLU A 63 0.11 9.75 -10.17
CA GLU A 63 0.90 9.82 -11.40
C GLU A 63 0.35 8.89 -12.48
N VAL A 64 0.04 7.63 -12.15
CA VAL A 64 -0.57 6.68 -13.10
C VAL A 64 -1.92 7.20 -13.59
N CYS A 65 -2.78 7.66 -12.69
CA CYS A 65 -4.11 8.19 -13.01
C CYS A 65 -4.10 9.67 -13.43
N SER A 66 -2.97 10.19 -13.95
CA SER A 66 -2.88 11.59 -14.39
C SER A 66 -3.64 11.87 -15.70
N ASP A 67 -3.97 10.83 -16.45
CA ASP A 67 -4.83 10.86 -17.63
C ASP A 67 -5.94 9.79 -17.58
N ASP A 68 -6.84 9.82 -18.56
CA ASP A 68 -8.00 8.93 -18.61
C ASP A 68 -7.59 7.46 -18.87
N LEU A 69 -6.51 7.22 -19.63
CA LEU A 69 -6.05 5.86 -19.92
C LEU A 69 -5.52 5.16 -18.66
N GLY A 70 -4.73 5.87 -17.86
CA GLY A 70 -4.22 5.33 -16.61
C GLY A 70 -5.31 5.10 -15.56
N LYS A 71 -6.32 5.99 -15.50
CA LYS A 71 -7.51 5.77 -14.66
C LYS A 71 -8.29 4.54 -15.08
N GLU A 72 -8.58 4.39 -16.36
CA GLU A 72 -9.29 3.24 -16.91
C GLU A 72 -8.52 1.93 -16.63
N ALA A 73 -7.20 1.90 -16.87
CA ALA A 73 -6.36 0.73 -16.61
C ALA A 73 -6.39 0.28 -15.13
N ILE A 74 -6.26 1.22 -14.20
CA ILE A 74 -6.37 0.91 -12.75
C ILE A 74 -7.79 0.45 -12.41
N ALA A 75 -8.81 1.15 -12.91
CA ALA A 75 -10.21 0.87 -12.60
C ALA A 75 -10.69 -0.48 -13.15
N GLU A 76 -10.12 -0.97 -14.24
CA GLU A 76 -10.46 -2.30 -14.80
C GLU A 76 -9.69 -3.44 -14.12
N SER A 77 -8.42 -3.20 -13.78
CA SER A 77 -7.51 -4.26 -13.35
C SER A 77 -7.38 -4.44 -11.85
N ILE A 78 -7.64 -3.39 -11.04
CA ILE A 78 -7.46 -3.45 -9.57
C ILE A 78 -8.78 -3.16 -8.87
N ASN A 79 -9.20 -4.08 -8.00
CA ASN A 79 -10.40 -4.00 -7.19
C ASN A 79 -10.11 -3.75 -5.71
N SER A 80 -8.89 -4.02 -5.23
CA SER A 80 -8.47 -3.77 -3.84
C SER A 80 -6.95 -3.69 -3.72
N ILE A 81 -6.49 -3.07 -2.62
CA ILE A 81 -5.08 -3.00 -2.22
C ILE A 81 -4.90 -3.81 -0.94
N GLU A 82 -3.90 -4.68 -0.92
CA GLU A 82 -3.53 -5.48 0.24
C GLU A 82 -2.11 -5.15 0.71
N VAL A 83 -1.96 -4.73 1.96
CA VAL A 83 -0.67 -4.35 2.53
C VAL A 83 -0.22 -5.40 3.54
N PHE A 84 0.98 -5.95 3.33
CA PHE A 84 1.65 -6.91 4.20
C PHE A 84 2.99 -6.36 4.68
N CYS A 85 3.38 -6.70 5.91
CA CYS A 85 4.69 -6.36 6.46
C CYS A 85 5.56 -7.61 6.58
N ILE A 86 6.86 -7.44 6.36
CA ILE A 86 7.89 -8.46 6.62
C ILE A 86 8.97 -7.89 7.54
N ALA A 87 9.68 -8.79 8.22
CA ALA A 87 10.82 -8.42 9.07
C ALA A 87 11.95 -7.80 8.24
N ASN A 88 12.78 -6.98 8.88
CA ASN A 88 13.89 -6.28 8.21
C ASN A 88 14.97 -7.25 7.65
N ASP A 89 15.12 -8.43 8.25
CA ASP A 89 16.13 -9.41 7.83
C ASP A 89 15.84 -10.00 6.44
N GLY A 90 16.70 -9.65 5.48
CA GLY A 90 16.54 -10.01 4.07
C GLY A 90 15.33 -9.35 3.39
N ALA A 91 14.82 -8.23 3.92
CA ALA A 91 13.65 -7.55 3.38
C ALA A 91 13.83 -7.09 1.93
N GLU A 92 15.04 -6.70 1.54
CA GLU A 92 15.36 -6.25 0.18
C GLU A 92 15.08 -7.33 -0.88
N ASP A 93 15.40 -8.58 -0.58
CA ASP A 93 15.18 -9.72 -1.49
C ASP A 93 13.76 -10.28 -1.41
N LYS A 94 13.07 -10.07 -0.29
CA LYS A 94 11.75 -10.67 0.02
C LYS A 94 10.57 -9.73 -0.25
N LYS A 95 10.80 -8.43 -0.42
CA LYS A 95 9.74 -7.48 -0.74
C LYS A 95 9.14 -7.80 -2.11
N GLU A 96 7.84 -7.63 -2.27
CA GLU A 96 7.11 -7.99 -3.49
C GLU A 96 6.00 -6.97 -3.78
N LEU A 97 5.86 -6.63 -5.06
CA LEU A 97 4.67 -6.01 -5.63
C LEU A 97 4.02 -7.05 -6.54
N LYS A 98 2.70 -7.21 -6.43
CA LYS A 98 1.97 -8.23 -7.18
C LYS A 98 0.57 -7.76 -7.55
N ILE A 99 0.14 -8.03 -8.79
CA ILE A 99 -1.26 -7.95 -9.21
C ILE A 99 -1.73 -9.36 -9.53
N ALA A 100 -2.76 -9.83 -8.85
CA ALA A 100 -3.41 -11.11 -9.15
C ALA A 100 -4.88 -11.04 -8.76
N ASP A 101 -5.76 -11.58 -9.61
CA ASP A 101 -7.21 -11.70 -9.34
C ASP A 101 -7.87 -10.37 -8.91
N GLY A 102 -7.42 -9.25 -9.49
CA GLY A 102 -7.92 -7.91 -9.15
C GLY A 102 -7.38 -7.35 -7.83
N VAL A 103 -6.33 -7.91 -7.27
CA VAL A 103 -5.73 -7.46 -6.00
C VAL A 103 -4.32 -6.95 -6.25
N PHE A 104 -4.05 -5.70 -5.87
CA PHE A 104 -2.70 -5.15 -5.83
C PHE A 104 -2.11 -5.31 -4.43
N SER A 105 -1.16 -6.24 -4.30
CA SER A 105 -0.53 -6.56 -3.02
C SER A 105 0.86 -5.94 -2.90
N LEU A 106 1.13 -5.31 -1.76
CA LEU A 106 2.45 -4.79 -1.39
C LEU A 106 2.96 -5.52 -0.15
N THR A 107 4.07 -6.24 -0.29
CA THR A 107 4.78 -6.89 0.81
C THR A 107 6.14 -6.21 1.01
N ALA A 108 6.38 -5.56 2.14
CA ALA A 108 7.64 -4.86 2.40
C ALA A 108 7.93 -4.68 3.90
N CYS A 109 9.14 -4.27 4.26
CA CYS A 109 9.49 -3.90 5.63
C CYS A 109 9.26 -2.40 5.86
N TRP A 110 8.02 -2.01 6.18
CA TRP A 110 7.60 -0.60 6.23
C TRP A 110 8.28 0.24 7.32
N GLY A 111 8.77 -0.39 8.40
CA GLY A 111 9.53 0.27 9.46
C GLY A 111 11.03 -0.04 9.46
N GLY A 112 11.53 -0.70 8.42
CA GLY A 112 12.93 -1.15 8.30
C GLY A 112 13.83 -0.18 7.55
N HIS A 113 14.97 -0.70 7.11
CA HIS A 113 15.92 0.01 6.26
C HIS A 113 15.30 0.37 4.90
N HIS A 114 15.75 1.45 4.27
CA HIS A 114 15.13 1.98 3.05
C HIS A 114 15.14 1.03 1.85
N SER A 115 16.08 0.07 1.82
CA SER A 115 16.10 -0.97 0.79
C SER A 115 14.99 -2.00 0.94
N GLY A 116 14.38 -2.12 2.12
CA GLY A 116 13.32 -3.08 2.43
C GLY A 116 11.90 -2.67 1.99
N TYR A 117 11.73 -1.49 1.38
CA TYR A 117 10.44 -1.02 0.88
C TYR A 117 10.54 -0.39 -0.51
N PHE A 118 9.41 0.11 -1.03
CA PHE A 118 9.30 0.70 -2.36
C PHE A 118 9.16 2.23 -2.28
N SER A 119 9.76 2.94 -3.23
CA SER A 119 9.41 4.34 -3.51
C SER A 119 8.14 4.40 -4.35
N ASP A 120 7.50 5.56 -4.37
CA ASP A 120 6.41 5.90 -5.28
C ASP A 120 6.80 5.63 -6.75
N LEU A 121 8.02 6.02 -7.17
CA LEU A 121 8.53 5.72 -8.51
C LEU A 121 8.51 4.22 -8.84
N VAL A 122 8.99 3.36 -7.94
CA VAL A 122 9.02 1.90 -8.17
C VAL A 122 7.61 1.32 -8.22
N ILE A 123 6.69 1.83 -7.38
CA ILE A 123 5.29 1.43 -7.40
C ILE A 123 4.63 1.84 -8.73
N ARG A 124 4.85 3.07 -9.18
CA ARG A 124 4.34 3.58 -10.46
C ARG A 124 4.84 2.74 -11.63
N GLU A 125 6.15 2.54 -11.73
CA GLU A 125 6.76 1.74 -12.80
C GLU A 125 6.22 0.30 -12.79
N PHE A 126 5.97 -0.29 -11.62
CA PHE A 126 5.36 -1.60 -11.54
C PHE A 126 3.93 -1.60 -12.10
N LEU A 127 3.09 -0.63 -11.71
CA LEU A 127 1.71 -0.52 -12.20
C LEU A 127 1.69 -0.34 -13.72
N GLU A 128 2.45 0.59 -14.28
CA GLU A 128 2.48 0.87 -15.72
C GLU A 128 2.93 -0.34 -16.57
N ASN A 129 3.73 -1.25 -16.01
CA ASN A 129 4.23 -2.42 -16.73
C ASN A 129 3.36 -3.68 -16.57
N ASN A 130 2.36 -3.67 -15.69
CA ASN A 130 1.60 -4.88 -15.32
C ASN A 130 0.07 -4.71 -15.39
N LEU A 131 -0.42 -3.58 -15.91
CA LEU A 131 -1.84 -3.30 -16.14
C LEU A 131 -2.25 -3.44 -17.60
#